data_AF-A0A8J2SU13-F1
#
_entry.id   AF-A0A8J2SU13-F1
#
_cell.length_a   1.000
_cell.length_b   1.000
_cell.length_c   1.000
_cell.angle_alpha   90.00
_cell.angle_beta   90.00
_cell.angle_gamma   90.00
#
_symmetry.space_group_name_H-M   'P 1'
#
loop_
_entity.id
_entity.type
_entity.pdbx_description
1 polymer ?
#
loop_
_entity_poly.entity_id
_entity_poly.type
_entity_poly.pdbx_seq_one_letter_code
_entity_poly.pdbx_strand_id
1 'polypeptide(L)'
;MPASGQHITGSKADIFTPVNPLGGAATDEDKSIQEAMTEEVDKRMRNAVEDLREKYATGGSNVETSEHGPSGAAYRQKQQAIDNAKAKKRAERYLKEQERAEQVRRQAAEQIIEEEGVGESSDDDEYLDGLEDDGDILQNLRNKRLAQMKAQHQEKIENLQKGHGRYHEICQDDFLNDVLKSKNTLVHFYHADFENCKVIDHHLAILAPRHVECKMMKMDAAKSPFFVQKLQVRVMPTVVVFRDGVASARLVGFDGLTDDLKAGHENEFKTEVLEGWLAKAGCIEYEATASEAELAKYTLEGARRAQMIGYADGIDDVEQDAEAMSLNQ
;
A
#
# COMPACT_ATOMS: atom_id res chain seq x y z
N MET A 1 -6.39 -46.63 -52.90
CA MET A 1 -7.58 -46.31 -52.07
C MET A 1 -7.19 -46.53 -50.61
N PRO A 2 -7.53 -45.60 -49.71
CA PRO A 2 -6.60 -44.65 -49.04
C PRO A 2 -6.01 -45.22 -47.73
N ALA A 3 -4.73 -44.97 -47.39
CA ALA A 3 -4.10 -43.76 -46.84
C ALA A 3 -4.43 -43.57 -45.34
N SER A 4 -3.52 -43.88 -44.41
CA SER A 4 -2.36 -43.08 -43.95
C SER A 4 -2.65 -42.58 -42.54
N GLY A 5 -1.90 -43.07 -41.54
CA GLY A 5 -1.98 -42.58 -40.17
C GLY A 5 -1.27 -41.24 -40.00
N GLN A 6 -1.66 -40.51 -38.95
CA GLN A 6 -0.76 -39.86 -37.99
C GLN A 6 -1.61 -39.19 -36.90
N HIS A 7 -1.60 -39.79 -35.71
CA HIS A 7 -1.90 -39.10 -34.46
C HIS A 7 -0.70 -38.21 -34.14
N ILE A 8 -0.94 -36.90 -34.12
CA ILE A 8 -0.01 -35.93 -33.51
C ILE A 8 -0.36 -35.75 -32.03
N THR A 9 0.70 -35.78 -31.24
CA THR A 9 0.86 -35.64 -29.80
C THR A 9 -0.06 -34.62 -29.12
N GLY A 10 -0.76 -35.04 -28.08
CA GLY A 10 -1.36 -34.14 -27.10
C GLY A 10 -0.34 -33.72 -26.04
N SER A 11 -0.23 -32.41 -25.79
CA SER A 11 0.34 -31.87 -24.56
C SER A 11 -0.64 -30.87 -23.93
N LYS A 12 -0.94 -31.12 -22.65
CA LYS A 12 -1.36 -30.20 -21.58
C LYS A 12 -2.22 -28.98 -21.95
N ALA A 13 -3.48 -28.99 -21.51
CA ALA A 13 -4.04 -28.06 -20.50
C ALA A 13 -5.57 -27.96 -20.66
N ASP A 14 -6.26 -28.66 -19.77
CA ASP A 14 -7.16 -28.09 -18.75
C ASP A 14 -8.12 -26.93 -19.12
N ILE A 15 -9.42 -27.21 -19.00
CA ILE A 15 -10.28 -26.83 -17.84
C ILE A 15 -10.84 -25.41 -17.99
N PHE A 16 -12.01 -25.31 -18.61
CA PHE A 16 -13.11 -24.56 -18.00
C PHE A 16 -14.45 -24.99 -18.62
N THR A 17 -15.18 -25.87 -17.94
CA THR A 17 -16.62 -26.03 -18.15
C THR A 17 -17.29 -25.91 -16.78
N PRO A 18 -18.14 -24.90 -16.57
CA PRO A 18 -18.93 -24.82 -15.35
C PRO A 18 -20.09 -25.82 -15.44
N VAL A 19 -20.17 -26.73 -14.48
CA VAL A 19 -21.33 -27.62 -14.31
C VAL A 19 -22.32 -26.95 -13.36
N ASN A 20 -23.52 -26.69 -13.86
CA ASN A 20 -24.67 -26.17 -13.12
C ASN A 20 -25.34 -27.30 -12.31
N PRO A 21 -25.67 -27.15 -11.01
CA PRO A 21 -26.21 -28.22 -10.20
C PRO A 21 -27.74 -28.09 -10.07
N LEU A 22 -28.51 -28.75 -10.94
CA LEU A 22 -29.80 -29.40 -10.64
C LEU A 22 -30.39 -29.91 -11.96
N GLY A 23 -30.65 -31.22 -12.04
CA GLY A 23 -31.37 -31.82 -13.15
C GLY A 23 -32.84 -31.42 -13.14
N GLY A 24 -33.18 -30.39 -13.90
CA GLY A 24 -34.46 -30.25 -14.57
C GLY A 24 -34.17 -30.25 -16.07
N ALA A 25 -34.81 -31.11 -16.86
CA ALA A 25 -34.67 -31.07 -18.30
C ALA A 25 -35.21 -29.71 -18.79
N ALA A 26 -34.30 -28.77 -19.08
CA ALA A 26 -34.64 -27.49 -19.69
C ALA A 26 -35.34 -27.81 -21.01
N THR A 27 -36.63 -27.48 -21.08
CA THR A 27 -37.44 -27.68 -22.27
C THR A 27 -36.88 -26.78 -23.38
N ASP A 28 -37.12 -27.12 -24.65
CA ASP A 28 -36.66 -26.28 -25.78
C ASP A 28 -37.18 -24.84 -25.70
N GLU A 29 -38.24 -24.60 -24.91
CA GLU A 29 -38.74 -23.27 -24.58
C GLU A 29 -37.79 -22.47 -23.66
N ASP A 30 -37.13 -23.09 -22.68
CA ASP A 30 -36.20 -22.41 -21.78
C ASP A 30 -34.92 -21.96 -22.51
N LYS A 31 -34.44 -22.76 -23.46
CA LYS A 31 -33.31 -22.39 -24.33
C LYS A 31 -33.69 -21.26 -25.28
N SER A 32 -34.87 -21.32 -25.88
CA SER A 32 -35.41 -20.26 -26.74
C SER A 32 -35.58 -18.94 -25.98
N ILE A 33 -36.05 -18.99 -24.73
CA ILE A 33 -36.18 -17.81 -23.87
C ILE A 33 -34.79 -17.25 -23.50
N GLN A 34 -33.83 -18.11 -23.18
CA GLN A 34 -32.48 -17.68 -22.81
C GLN A 34 -31.74 -17.08 -24.03
N GLU A 35 -31.94 -17.64 -25.22
CA GLU A 35 -31.38 -17.16 -26.48
C GLU A 35 -32.03 -15.83 -26.92
N ALA A 36 -33.36 -15.71 -26.79
CA ALA A 36 -34.09 -14.45 -27.00
C ALA A 36 -33.70 -13.38 -25.97
N MET A 37 -33.44 -13.76 -24.72
CA MET A 37 -32.93 -12.84 -23.70
C MET A 37 -31.51 -12.37 -24.02
N THR A 38 -30.62 -13.26 -24.50
CA THR A 38 -29.28 -12.86 -24.91
C THR A 38 -29.29 -11.99 -26.16
N GLU A 39 -30.15 -12.27 -27.14
CA GLU A 39 -30.30 -11.40 -28.32
C GLU A 39 -30.86 -10.03 -27.95
N GLU A 40 -31.80 -9.96 -27.02
CA GLU A 40 -32.36 -8.70 -26.53
C GLU A 40 -31.35 -7.90 -25.70
N VAL A 41 -30.50 -8.57 -24.91
CA VAL A 41 -29.39 -7.93 -24.18
C VAL A 41 -28.33 -7.42 -25.15
N ASP A 42 -27.96 -8.20 -26.17
CA ASP A 42 -27.00 -7.79 -27.20
C ASP A 42 -27.53 -6.67 -28.08
N LYS A 43 -28.85 -6.64 -28.33
CA LYS A 43 -29.53 -5.55 -29.02
C LYS A 43 -29.53 -4.28 -28.17
N ARG A 44 -29.76 -4.39 -26.86
CA ARG A 44 -29.67 -3.26 -25.92
C ARG A 44 -28.24 -2.75 -25.75
N MET A 45 -27.24 -3.64 -25.73
CA MET A 45 -25.83 -3.25 -25.69
C MET A 45 -25.41 -2.58 -27.00
N ARG A 46 -25.81 -3.09 -28.17
CA ARG A 46 -25.53 -2.44 -29.45
C ARG A 46 -26.18 -1.08 -29.56
N ASN A 47 -27.45 -0.96 -29.19
CA ASN A 47 -28.15 0.32 -29.18
C ASN A 47 -27.54 1.29 -28.18
N ALA A 48 -27.14 0.84 -26.97
CA ALA A 48 -26.48 1.69 -25.98
C ALA A 48 -25.08 2.13 -26.43
N VAL A 49 -24.34 1.28 -27.13
CA VAL A 49 -23.03 1.59 -27.71
C VAL A 49 -23.16 2.54 -28.89
N GLU A 50 -24.19 2.40 -29.74
CA GLU A 50 -24.51 3.39 -30.78
C GLU A 50 -24.99 4.71 -30.19
N ASP A 51 -25.84 4.70 -29.16
CA ASP A 51 -26.27 5.91 -28.44
C ASP A 51 -25.09 6.61 -27.77
N LEU A 52 -24.15 5.85 -27.19
CA LEU A 52 -22.90 6.38 -26.66
C LEU A 52 -22.03 6.90 -27.80
N ARG A 53 -21.91 6.18 -28.90
CA ARG A 53 -21.11 6.62 -30.05
C ARG A 53 -21.68 7.90 -30.68
N GLU A 54 -22.99 8.04 -30.78
CA GLU A 54 -23.69 9.24 -31.22
C GLU A 54 -23.56 10.38 -30.20
N LYS A 55 -23.71 10.11 -28.89
CA LYS A 55 -23.52 11.13 -27.82
C LYS A 55 -22.08 11.64 -27.74
N TYR A 56 -21.09 10.79 -28.03
CA TYR A 56 -19.68 11.18 -28.08
C TYR A 56 -19.30 11.80 -29.44
N ALA A 57 -19.95 11.41 -30.54
CA ALA A 57 -19.82 12.06 -31.84
C ALA A 57 -20.47 13.45 -31.87
N THR A 58 -21.57 13.65 -31.13
CA THR A 58 -22.24 14.95 -30.96
C THR A 58 -21.73 15.75 -29.75
N GLY A 59 -20.76 15.20 -28.99
CA GLY A 59 -19.99 15.93 -27.98
C GLY A 59 -20.75 16.28 -26.70
N GLY A 60 -21.75 15.50 -26.29
CA GLY A 60 -22.51 15.72 -25.07
C GLY A 60 -21.89 15.04 -23.84
N SER A 61 -21.13 15.78 -23.03
CA SER A 61 -20.85 15.40 -21.64
C SER A 61 -21.88 16.05 -20.72
N ASN A 62 -22.57 15.24 -19.92
CA ASN A 62 -23.27 15.65 -18.69
C ASN A 62 -22.24 16.42 -17.82
N VAL A 63 -22.53 17.52 -17.11
CA VAL A 63 -23.66 17.81 -16.22
C VAL A 63 -23.77 19.33 -16.01
N GLU A 64 -24.92 19.77 -15.48
CA GLU A 64 -25.20 21.04 -14.77
C GLU A 64 -25.72 22.25 -15.58
N THR A 65 -26.88 22.71 -15.10
CA THR A 65 -27.67 23.85 -15.55
C THR A 65 -26.98 25.15 -15.16
N SER A 66 -26.29 25.81 -16.09
CA SER A 66 -26.03 27.25 -15.97
C SER A 66 -26.05 27.90 -17.35
N GLU A 67 -26.97 28.85 -17.52
CA GLU A 67 -27.09 29.67 -18.72
C GLU A 67 -25.80 30.49 -18.93
N HIS A 68 -25.14 30.31 -20.07
CA HIS A 68 -23.93 31.02 -20.56
C HIS A 68 -22.55 30.49 -20.08
N GLY A 69 -22.07 29.42 -20.73
CA GLY A 69 -20.67 28.96 -20.64
C GLY A 69 -20.17 28.41 -21.99
N PRO A 70 -18.88 28.63 -22.37
CA PRO A 70 -18.39 28.37 -23.72
C PRO A 70 -18.18 26.87 -24.00
N SER A 71 -18.52 26.43 -25.23
CA SER A 71 -18.48 25.04 -25.72
C SER A 71 -17.19 24.27 -25.37
N GLY A 72 -17.34 23.01 -24.97
CA GLY A 72 -16.26 22.12 -24.52
C GLY A 72 -15.11 21.90 -25.54
N ALA A 73 -15.30 22.23 -26.82
CA ALA A 73 -14.23 22.24 -27.81
C ALA A 73 -13.20 23.37 -27.57
N ALA A 74 -13.66 24.55 -27.15
CA ALA A 74 -12.80 25.67 -26.80
C ALA A 74 -12.01 25.39 -25.51
N TYR A 75 -12.62 24.68 -24.56
CA TYR A 75 -11.94 24.23 -23.34
C TYR A 75 -10.84 23.20 -23.61
N ARG A 76 -11.08 22.20 -24.47
CA ARG A 76 -10.05 21.22 -24.85
C ARG A 76 -8.89 21.84 -25.61
N GLN A 77 -9.15 22.75 -26.55
CA GLN A 77 -8.09 23.48 -27.26
C GLN A 77 -7.30 24.39 -26.30
N LYS A 78 -7.97 25.08 -25.38
CA LYS A 78 -7.32 25.89 -24.35
C LYS A 78 -6.46 25.03 -23.41
N GLN A 79 -6.95 23.85 -23.01
CA GLN A 79 -6.21 22.93 -22.15
C GLN A 79 -4.98 22.34 -22.87
N GLN A 80 -5.13 21.87 -24.11
CA GLN A 80 -4.00 21.42 -24.94
C GLN A 80 -2.99 22.53 -25.19
N ALA A 81 -3.43 23.77 -25.41
CA ALA A 81 -2.55 24.92 -25.54
C ALA A 81 -1.80 25.24 -24.23
N ILE A 82 -2.47 25.12 -23.08
CA ILE A 82 -1.86 25.28 -21.75
C ILE A 82 -0.82 24.18 -21.51
N ASP A 83 -1.14 22.94 -21.85
CA ASP A 83 -0.25 21.79 -21.62
C ASP A 83 0.97 21.85 -22.55
N ASN A 84 0.78 22.21 -23.82
CA ASN A 84 1.86 22.46 -24.77
C ASN A 84 2.73 23.65 -24.34
N ALA A 85 2.13 24.74 -23.82
CA ALA A 85 2.87 25.88 -23.31
C ALA A 85 3.69 25.54 -22.05
N LYS A 86 3.14 24.70 -21.16
CA LYS A 86 3.87 24.19 -19.99
C LYS A 86 5.01 23.25 -20.39
N ALA A 87 4.78 22.35 -21.35
CA ALA A 87 5.80 21.46 -21.89
C ALA A 87 6.94 22.25 -22.54
N LYS A 88 6.60 23.27 -23.35
CA LYS A 88 7.58 24.17 -23.98
C LYS A 88 8.39 24.96 -22.94
N LYS A 89 7.73 25.56 -21.93
CA LYS A 89 8.42 26.26 -20.84
C LYS A 89 9.34 25.35 -20.03
N ARG A 90 8.96 24.08 -19.84
CA ARG A 90 9.78 23.08 -19.15
C ARG A 90 11.02 22.70 -19.96
N ALA A 91 10.86 22.51 -21.27
CA ALA A 91 11.96 22.26 -22.19
C ALA A 91 12.93 23.46 -22.28
N GLU A 92 12.39 24.69 -22.37
CA GLU A 92 13.18 25.93 -22.35
C GLU A 92 13.92 26.13 -21.03
N ARG A 93 13.30 25.81 -19.89
CA ARG A 93 13.97 25.87 -18.58
C ARG A 93 15.15 24.89 -18.53
N TYR A 94 14.93 23.66 -19.01
CA TYR A 94 15.97 22.64 -19.05
C TYR A 94 17.15 23.04 -19.94
N LEU A 95 16.88 23.57 -21.15
CA LEU A 95 17.92 24.09 -22.05
C LEU A 95 18.67 25.26 -21.42
N LYS A 96 17.96 26.22 -20.82
CA LYS A 96 18.59 27.37 -20.14
C LYS A 96 19.42 26.95 -18.93
N GLU A 97 19.03 25.89 -18.24
CA GLU A 97 19.78 25.32 -17.12
C GLU A 97 21.05 24.62 -17.60
N GLN A 98 21.00 23.89 -18.72
CA GLN A 98 22.18 23.34 -19.38
C GLN A 98 23.14 24.45 -19.87
N GLU A 99 22.63 25.47 -20.58
CA GLU A 99 23.44 26.61 -21.05
C GLU A 99 24.09 27.36 -19.88
N ARG A 100 23.37 27.54 -18.76
CA ARG A 100 23.90 28.20 -17.56
C ARG A 100 24.97 27.35 -16.89
N ALA A 101 24.78 26.04 -16.81
CA ALA A 101 25.78 25.12 -16.27
C ALA A 101 27.05 25.15 -17.13
N GLU A 102 26.92 25.17 -18.46
CA GLU A 102 28.02 25.28 -19.40
C GLU A 102 28.75 26.63 -19.29
N GLN A 103 28.02 27.74 -19.14
CA GLN A 103 28.61 29.07 -18.91
C GLN A 103 29.36 29.16 -17.58
N VAL A 104 28.81 28.61 -16.51
CA VAL A 104 29.49 28.56 -15.20
C VAL A 104 30.75 27.70 -15.30
N ARG A 105 30.69 26.56 -15.99
CA ARG A 105 31.85 25.70 -16.25
C ARG A 105 32.94 26.44 -17.02
N ARG A 106 32.56 27.16 -18.08
CA ARG A 106 33.49 27.97 -18.88
C ARG A 106 34.12 29.12 -18.10
N GLN A 107 33.34 29.82 -17.29
CA GLN A 107 33.86 30.89 -16.44
C GLN A 107 34.80 30.37 -15.35
N ALA A 108 34.50 29.20 -14.78
CA ALA A 108 35.40 28.54 -13.83
C ALA A 108 36.72 28.12 -14.50
N ALA A 109 36.67 27.56 -15.72
CA ALA A 109 37.87 27.23 -16.49
C ALA A 109 38.70 28.48 -16.84
N GLU A 110 38.07 29.58 -17.28
CA GLU A 110 38.76 30.84 -17.57
C GLU A 110 39.41 31.46 -16.32
N GLN A 111 38.77 31.37 -15.14
CA GLN A 111 39.36 31.86 -13.87
C GLN A 111 40.56 31.02 -13.42
N ILE A 112 40.53 29.70 -13.62
CA ILE A 112 41.66 28.81 -13.34
C ILE A 112 42.85 29.14 -14.25
N ILE A 113 42.59 29.44 -15.52
CA ILE A 113 43.62 29.84 -16.51
C ILE A 113 44.22 31.23 -16.21
N GLU A 114 43.46 32.16 -15.61
CA GLU A 114 43.98 33.48 -15.22
C GLU A 114 44.80 33.46 -13.91
N GLU A 115 44.52 32.56 -12.97
CA GLU A 115 45.28 32.41 -11.72
C GLU A 115 46.59 31.62 -11.90
N GLU A 116 46.66 30.69 -12.87
CA GLU A 116 47.88 29.92 -13.17
C GLU A 116 48.45 30.30 -14.56
N GLY A 117 49.45 31.18 -14.57
CA GLY A 117 50.14 31.60 -15.78
C GLY A 117 50.83 30.46 -16.55
N VAL A 118 50.36 30.24 -17.78
CA VAL A 118 50.95 29.44 -18.87
C VAL A 118 51.33 28.00 -18.52
N GLY A 119 50.38 27.10 -18.78
CA GLY A 119 50.64 25.73 -19.19
C GLY A 119 49.44 25.24 -19.99
N GLU A 120 49.61 24.98 -21.29
CA GLU A 120 48.66 24.12 -22.02
C GLU A 120 48.67 22.75 -21.32
N SER A 121 47.71 22.50 -20.43
CA SER A 121 47.44 21.15 -19.94
C SER A 121 46.16 20.64 -20.57
N SER A 122 46.30 19.51 -21.24
CA SER A 122 45.27 18.71 -21.89
C SER A 122 44.41 17.96 -20.85
N ASP A 123 44.11 18.57 -19.70
CA ASP A 123 43.51 17.89 -18.53
C ASP A 123 42.06 18.34 -18.20
N ASP A 124 41.46 19.21 -19.02
CA ASP A 124 40.05 19.64 -18.85
C ASP A 124 39.05 18.51 -19.21
N ASP A 125 39.51 17.45 -19.86
CA ASP A 125 38.73 16.26 -20.19
C ASP A 125 38.66 15.29 -18.99
N GLU A 126 39.63 15.31 -18.07
CA GLU A 126 39.72 14.36 -16.93
C GLU A 126 38.85 14.82 -15.73
N TYR A 127 38.58 16.12 -15.60
CA TYR A 127 37.67 16.67 -14.58
C TYR A 127 36.18 16.60 -14.96
N LEU A 128 35.85 16.38 -16.24
CA LEU A 128 34.46 16.18 -16.69
C LEU A 128 33.99 14.74 -16.49
N ASP A 129 34.91 13.78 -16.65
CA ASP A 129 34.68 12.34 -16.48
C ASP A 129 34.18 12.00 -15.05
N GLY A 130 34.70 12.70 -14.03
CA GLY A 130 34.26 12.53 -12.64
C GLY A 130 32.88 13.10 -12.30
N LEU A 131 32.34 14.04 -13.08
CA LEU A 131 30.98 14.59 -12.90
C LEU A 131 29.92 13.82 -13.70
N GLU A 132 30.31 13.18 -14.81
CA GLU A 132 29.45 12.22 -15.52
C GLU A 132 29.23 10.95 -14.69
N ASP A 133 30.26 10.47 -13.97
CA ASP A 133 30.17 9.33 -13.05
C ASP A 133 29.18 9.60 -11.89
N ASP A 134 29.14 10.83 -11.34
CA ASP A 134 28.14 11.26 -10.35
C ASP A 134 26.72 11.32 -10.95
N GLY A 135 26.58 11.69 -12.22
CA GLY A 135 25.33 11.69 -12.97
C GLY A 135 24.76 10.27 -13.13
N ASP A 136 25.62 9.31 -13.45
CA ASP A 136 25.26 7.90 -13.58
C ASP A 136 24.92 7.25 -12.24
N ILE A 137 25.63 7.58 -11.16
CA ILE A 137 25.29 7.13 -9.80
C ILE A 137 23.92 7.69 -9.37
N LEU A 138 23.65 8.97 -9.61
CA LEU A 138 22.37 9.61 -9.31
C LEU A 138 21.22 9.04 -10.15
N GLN A 139 21.45 8.78 -11.44
CA GLN A 139 20.46 8.13 -12.31
C GLN A 139 20.20 6.69 -11.87
N ASN A 140 21.23 5.93 -11.52
CA ASN A 140 21.10 4.56 -10.99
C ASN A 140 20.32 4.53 -9.68
N LEU A 141 20.58 5.46 -8.75
CA LEU A 141 19.82 5.58 -7.50
C LEU A 141 18.36 5.94 -7.75
N ARG A 142 18.09 6.86 -8.69
CA ARG A 142 16.73 7.23 -9.10
C ARG A 142 16.00 6.03 -9.72
N ASN A 143 16.65 5.31 -10.62
CA ASN A 143 16.10 4.13 -11.27
C ASN A 143 15.81 3.02 -10.25
N LYS A 144 16.71 2.81 -9.29
CA LYS A 144 16.53 1.84 -8.19
C LYS A 144 15.34 2.20 -7.30
N ARG A 145 15.21 3.46 -6.88
CA ARG A 145 14.04 3.93 -6.09
C ARG A 145 12.74 3.81 -6.87
N LEU A 146 12.74 4.17 -8.15
CA LEU A 146 11.56 4.05 -9.01
C LEU A 146 11.16 2.58 -9.18
N ALA A 147 12.14 1.68 -9.37
CA ALA A 147 11.89 0.24 -9.45
C ALA A 147 11.32 -0.31 -8.14
N GLN A 148 11.87 0.08 -6.99
CA GLN A 148 11.36 -0.32 -5.68
C GLN A 148 9.91 0.15 -5.45
N MET A 149 9.63 1.42 -5.75
CA MET A 149 8.28 1.98 -5.61
C MET A 149 7.27 1.29 -6.54
N LYS A 150 7.67 1.00 -7.79
CA LYS A 150 6.85 0.24 -8.74
C LYS A 150 6.59 -1.19 -8.25
N ALA A 151 7.61 -1.87 -7.73
CA ALA A 151 7.49 -3.24 -7.21
C ALA A 151 6.54 -3.30 -6.00
N GLN A 152 6.69 -2.37 -5.03
CA GLN A 152 5.78 -2.27 -3.88
C GLN A 152 4.34 -1.98 -4.30
N HIS A 153 4.14 -1.11 -5.28
CA HIS A 153 2.81 -0.82 -5.79
C HIS A 153 2.17 -2.03 -6.48
N GLN A 154 2.95 -2.73 -7.30
CA GLN A 154 2.51 -3.96 -7.97
C GLN A 154 2.14 -5.04 -6.96
N GLU A 155 2.95 -5.25 -5.92
CA GLU A 155 2.66 -6.22 -4.85
C GLU A 155 1.37 -5.86 -4.10
N LYS A 156 1.14 -4.57 -3.79
CA LYS A 156 -0.12 -4.12 -3.18
C LYS A 156 -1.33 -4.42 -4.07
N ILE A 157 -1.22 -4.19 -5.39
CA ILE A 157 -2.30 -4.50 -6.35
C ILE A 157 -2.57 -6.01 -6.37
N GLU A 158 -1.51 -6.83 -6.45
CA GLU A 158 -1.65 -8.30 -6.45
C GLU A 158 -2.28 -8.81 -5.14
N ASN A 159 -1.91 -8.25 -4.00
CA ASN A 159 -2.50 -8.61 -2.71
C ASN A 159 -3.99 -8.23 -2.67
N LEU A 160 -4.37 -7.05 -3.16
CA LEU A 160 -5.79 -6.67 -3.30
C LEU A 160 -6.56 -7.66 -4.19
N GLN A 161 -5.96 -8.09 -5.31
CA GLN A 161 -6.58 -9.09 -6.20
C GLN A 161 -6.76 -10.44 -5.51
N LYS A 162 -5.86 -10.82 -4.59
CA LYS A 162 -5.95 -12.04 -3.76
C LYS A 162 -6.95 -11.91 -2.60
N GLY A 163 -7.62 -10.76 -2.47
CA GLY A 163 -8.60 -10.47 -1.42
C GLY A 163 -7.98 -10.07 -0.08
N HIS A 164 -6.78 -9.47 -0.09
CA HIS A 164 -6.23 -8.77 1.07
C HIS A 164 -6.96 -7.43 1.25
N GLY A 165 -6.80 -6.77 2.40
CA GLY A 165 -7.49 -5.50 2.69
C GLY A 165 -8.91 -5.64 3.24
N ARG A 166 -9.42 -6.87 3.35
CA ARG A 166 -10.74 -7.18 3.92
C ARG A 166 -10.62 -8.22 5.03
N TYR A 167 -11.51 -8.11 6.01
CA TYR A 167 -11.64 -9.10 7.07
C TYR A 167 -12.96 -9.87 6.87
N HIS A 168 -12.85 -11.18 6.67
CA HIS A 168 -13.99 -12.04 6.32
C HIS A 168 -13.84 -13.43 6.94
N GLU A 169 -14.98 -14.12 7.09
CA GLU A 169 -15.03 -15.51 7.53
C GLU A 169 -14.67 -16.45 6.37
N ILE A 170 -13.84 -17.46 6.66
CA ILE A 170 -13.47 -18.51 5.71
C ILE A 170 -13.95 -19.88 6.19
N CYS A 171 -14.24 -20.76 5.23
CA CYS A 171 -14.56 -22.16 5.50
C CYS A 171 -13.29 -22.99 5.69
N GLN A 172 -13.44 -24.14 6.34
CA GLN A 172 -12.34 -25.06 6.60
C GLN A 172 -11.62 -25.51 5.31
N ASP A 173 -12.37 -25.75 4.22
CA ASP A 173 -11.80 -26.26 2.96
C ASP A 173 -10.96 -25.21 2.21
N ASP A 174 -11.28 -23.93 2.37
CA ASP A 174 -10.59 -22.81 1.72
C ASP A 174 -9.34 -22.36 2.48
N PHE A 175 -9.21 -22.73 3.76
CA PHE A 175 -8.14 -22.31 4.65
C PHE A 175 -6.75 -22.52 4.04
N LEU A 176 -6.46 -23.74 3.56
CA LEU A 176 -5.13 -24.04 3.00
C LEU A 176 -4.85 -23.27 1.72
N ASN A 177 -5.85 -23.12 0.86
CA ASN A 177 -5.72 -22.39 -0.38
C ASN A 177 -5.39 -20.92 -0.11
N ASP A 178 -6.02 -20.31 0.89
CA ASP A 178 -5.81 -18.91 1.21
C ASP A 178 -4.47 -18.65 1.92
N VAL A 179 -4.08 -19.52 2.84
CA VAL A 179 -2.81 -19.43 3.57
C VAL A 179 -1.61 -19.66 2.66
N LEU A 180 -1.72 -20.55 1.66
CA LEU A 180 -0.61 -20.85 0.73
C LEU A 180 -0.46 -19.85 -0.43
N LYS A 181 -1.54 -19.15 -0.82
CA LYS A 181 -1.52 -18.16 -1.92
C LYS A 181 -0.88 -16.82 -1.53
N SER A 182 -0.78 -16.56 -0.23
CA SER A 182 -0.36 -15.28 0.34
C SER A 182 0.89 -15.47 1.19
N LYS A 183 1.83 -14.53 1.12
CA LYS A 183 3.07 -14.59 1.92
C LYS A 183 2.75 -14.50 3.42
N ASN A 184 2.01 -13.47 3.80
CA ASN A 184 1.62 -13.23 5.17
C ASN A 184 0.10 -13.39 5.31
N THR A 185 -0.32 -14.29 6.20
CA THR A 185 -1.73 -14.56 6.48
C THR A 185 -1.96 -14.62 7.98
N LEU A 186 -3.09 -14.10 8.42
CA LEU A 186 -3.51 -14.12 9.81
C LEU A 186 -4.89 -14.76 9.91
N VAL A 187 -5.02 -15.76 10.78
CA VAL A 187 -6.30 -16.44 11.02
C VAL A 187 -6.70 -16.29 12.49
N HIS A 188 -7.86 -15.67 12.71
CA HIS A 188 -8.50 -15.58 14.01
C HIS A 188 -9.50 -16.74 14.19
N PHE A 189 -9.19 -17.63 15.13
CA PHE A 189 -10.09 -18.69 15.58
C PHE A 189 -11.04 -18.13 16.64
N TYR A 190 -12.32 -18.13 16.33
CA TYR A 190 -13.36 -17.54 17.17
C TYR A 190 -14.54 -18.50 17.39
N HIS A 191 -15.39 -18.14 18.36
CA HIS A 191 -16.70 -18.74 18.54
C HIS A 191 -17.69 -17.69 19.03
N ALA A 192 -18.94 -17.78 18.54
CA ALA A 192 -19.93 -16.72 18.67
C ALA A 192 -20.29 -16.37 20.13
N ASP A 193 -20.24 -17.38 21.01
CA ASP A 193 -20.58 -17.23 22.43
C ASP A 193 -19.54 -16.49 23.27
N PHE A 194 -18.31 -16.29 22.78
CA PHE A 194 -17.25 -15.66 23.55
C PHE A 194 -17.14 -14.17 23.24
N GLU A 195 -17.38 -13.31 24.22
CA GLU A 195 -17.31 -11.86 24.06
C GLU A 195 -15.90 -11.36 23.71
N ASN A 196 -14.87 -11.98 24.29
CA ASN A 196 -13.47 -11.65 24.02
C ASN A 196 -13.10 -11.84 22.53
N CYS A 197 -13.78 -12.76 21.83
CA CYS A 197 -13.59 -12.92 20.39
C CYS A 197 -14.10 -11.71 19.60
N LYS A 198 -15.18 -11.05 20.07
CA LYS A 198 -15.74 -9.85 19.42
C LYS A 198 -14.78 -8.67 19.51
N VAL A 199 -14.00 -8.58 20.58
CA VAL A 199 -12.96 -7.55 20.76
C VAL A 199 -11.88 -7.69 19.69
N ILE A 200 -11.33 -8.90 19.52
CA ILE A 200 -10.35 -9.17 18.45
C ILE A 200 -10.96 -8.92 17.06
N ASP A 201 -12.21 -9.33 16.84
CA ASP A 201 -12.94 -9.11 15.59
C ASP A 201 -12.98 -7.62 15.22
N HIS A 202 -13.26 -6.75 16.20
CA HIS A 202 -13.31 -5.30 16.02
C HIS A 202 -11.96 -4.72 15.62
N HIS A 203 -10.88 -5.05 16.32
CA HIS A 203 -9.55 -4.53 16.01
C HIS A 203 -9.03 -5.03 14.67
N LEU A 204 -9.21 -6.32 14.34
CA LEU A 204 -8.79 -6.89 13.05
C LEU A 204 -9.59 -6.30 11.88
N ALA A 205 -10.87 -5.98 12.06
CA ALA A 205 -11.67 -5.31 11.03
C ALA A 205 -11.12 -3.90 10.70
N ILE A 206 -10.58 -3.18 11.69
CA ILE A 206 -9.94 -1.87 11.50
C ILE A 206 -8.56 -2.01 10.84
N LEU A 207 -7.79 -3.05 11.22
CA LEU A 207 -6.43 -3.26 10.74
C LEU A 207 -6.38 -3.84 9.32
N ALA A 208 -7.34 -4.67 8.93
CA ALA A 208 -7.36 -5.31 7.63
C ALA A 208 -7.23 -4.33 6.44
N PRO A 209 -7.99 -3.22 6.34
CA PRO A 209 -7.82 -2.27 5.24
C PRO A 209 -6.53 -1.44 5.34
N ARG A 210 -5.92 -1.32 6.53
CA ARG A 210 -4.67 -0.58 6.73
C ARG A 210 -3.46 -1.39 6.28
N HIS A 211 -3.50 -2.72 6.48
CA HIS A 211 -2.39 -3.63 6.20
C HIS A 211 -2.74 -4.62 5.09
N VAL A 212 -2.60 -4.18 3.85
CA VAL A 212 -2.86 -4.97 2.64
C VAL A 212 -1.77 -6.04 2.41
N GLU A 213 -0.64 -5.95 3.11
CA GLU A 213 0.44 -6.93 3.07
C GLU A 213 0.12 -8.24 3.80
N CYS A 214 -0.80 -8.22 4.78
CA CYS A 214 -1.17 -9.38 5.60
C CYS A 214 -2.65 -9.72 5.35
N LYS A 215 -2.94 -10.93 4.85
CA LYS A 215 -4.31 -11.37 4.61
C LYS A 215 -4.98 -11.72 5.94
N MET A 216 -5.95 -10.93 6.39
CA MET A 216 -6.65 -11.17 7.65
C MET A 216 -7.98 -11.88 7.41
N MET A 217 -8.20 -12.99 8.13
CA MET A 217 -9.42 -13.79 8.03
C MET A 217 -9.80 -14.35 9.39
N LYS A 218 -11.06 -14.78 9.52
CA LYS A 218 -11.56 -15.47 10.70
C LYS A 218 -12.15 -16.81 10.35
N MET A 219 -12.12 -17.73 11.30
CA MET A 219 -12.65 -19.07 11.13
C MET A 219 -13.37 -19.51 12.41
N ASP A 220 -14.59 -20.01 12.24
CA ASP A 220 -15.38 -20.55 13.33
C ASP A 220 -14.77 -21.90 13.78
N ALA A 221 -14.36 -21.96 15.05
CA ALA A 221 -13.76 -23.15 15.63
C ALA A 221 -14.74 -24.34 15.72
N ALA A 222 -16.04 -24.09 15.88
CA ALA A 222 -17.05 -25.15 15.94
C ALA A 222 -17.24 -25.82 14.57
N LYS A 223 -17.14 -25.03 13.48
CA LYS A 223 -17.23 -25.53 12.11
C LYS A 223 -15.92 -26.15 11.60
N SER A 224 -14.79 -25.88 12.26
CA SER A 224 -13.45 -26.24 11.77
C SER A 224 -12.61 -27.08 12.75
N PRO A 225 -13.13 -28.21 13.26
CA PRO A 225 -12.50 -28.98 14.35
C PRO A 225 -11.13 -29.55 13.98
N PHE A 226 -10.89 -29.84 12.70
CA PHE A 226 -9.61 -30.39 12.22
C PHE A 226 -8.44 -29.44 12.51
N PHE A 227 -8.57 -28.16 12.16
CA PHE A 227 -7.51 -27.18 12.38
C PHE A 227 -7.40 -26.76 13.85
N VAL A 228 -8.52 -26.73 14.58
CA VAL A 228 -8.52 -26.52 16.04
C VAL A 228 -7.67 -27.60 16.73
N GLN A 229 -7.84 -28.86 16.35
CA GLN A 229 -7.06 -29.97 16.91
C GLN A 229 -5.60 -29.93 16.42
N LYS A 230 -5.38 -29.71 15.12
CA LYS A 230 -4.03 -29.74 14.50
C LYS A 230 -3.14 -28.59 14.99
N LEU A 231 -3.70 -27.40 15.17
CA LEU A 231 -2.99 -26.21 15.69
C LEU A 231 -3.08 -26.08 17.21
N GLN A 232 -3.73 -27.05 17.87
CA GLN A 232 -3.89 -27.10 19.33
C GLN A 232 -4.49 -25.80 19.87
N VAL A 233 -5.58 -25.34 19.28
CA VAL A 233 -6.35 -24.19 19.78
C VAL A 233 -7.22 -24.67 20.94
N ARG A 234 -6.85 -24.30 22.17
CA ARG A 234 -7.56 -24.69 23.40
C ARG A 234 -8.34 -23.55 24.04
N VAL A 235 -7.85 -22.34 23.88
CA VAL A 235 -8.42 -21.12 24.47
C VAL A 235 -8.79 -20.19 23.34
N MET A 236 -9.92 -19.50 23.46
CA MET A 236 -10.36 -18.52 22.47
C MET A 236 -10.58 -17.15 23.11
N PRO A 237 -10.28 -16.06 22.39
CA PRO A 237 -9.79 -16.01 20.99
C PRO A 237 -8.36 -16.54 20.83
N THR A 238 -8.05 -17.14 19.67
CA THR A 238 -6.66 -17.44 19.29
C THR A 238 -6.40 -16.88 17.91
N VAL A 239 -5.32 -16.11 17.75
CA VAL A 239 -4.86 -15.61 16.45
C VAL A 239 -3.58 -16.34 16.08
N VAL A 240 -3.52 -16.88 14.87
CA VAL A 240 -2.32 -17.54 14.35
C VAL A 240 -1.83 -16.80 13.11
N VAL A 241 -0.56 -16.44 13.13
CA VAL A 241 0.14 -15.80 12.02
C VAL A 241 0.88 -16.86 11.23
N PHE A 242 0.66 -16.86 9.92
CA PHE A 242 1.32 -17.72 8.94
C PHE A 242 2.21 -16.88 8.04
N ARG A 243 3.44 -17.34 7.84
CA ARG A 243 4.41 -16.75 6.92
C ARG A 243 4.88 -17.84 5.97
N ASP A 244 4.68 -17.63 4.68
CA ASP A 244 4.95 -18.59 3.61
C ASP A 244 4.35 -19.97 3.89
N GLY A 245 3.12 -19.98 4.43
CA GLY A 245 2.39 -21.20 4.80
C GLY A 245 2.80 -21.86 6.12
N VAL A 246 3.81 -21.34 6.82
CA VAL A 246 4.29 -21.87 8.10
C VAL A 246 3.77 -21.01 9.26
N ALA A 247 3.25 -21.64 10.31
CA ALA A 247 2.83 -20.93 11.51
C ALA A 247 4.05 -20.31 12.23
N SER A 248 4.10 -18.97 12.27
CA SER A 248 5.23 -18.20 12.80
C SER A 248 5.01 -17.75 14.25
N ALA A 249 3.80 -17.31 14.58
CA ALA A 249 3.46 -16.79 15.90
C ALA A 249 1.99 -17.07 16.22
N ARG A 250 1.67 -17.14 17.51
CA ARG A 250 0.28 -17.24 17.97
C ARG A 250 0.03 -16.32 19.15
N LEU A 251 -1.13 -15.69 19.16
CA LEU A 251 -1.68 -14.97 20.29
C LEU A 251 -2.78 -15.84 20.90
N VAL A 252 -2.72 -16.08 22.19
CA VAL A 252 -3.72 -16.86 22.92
C VAL A 252 -4.44 -15.92 23.90
N GLY A 253 -5.75 -15.74 23.72
CA GLY A 253 -6.51 -14.76 24.48
C GLY A 253 -6.00 -13.33 24.23
N PHE A 254 -5.65 -12.64 25.32
CA PHE A 254 -5.05 -11.30 25.31
C PHE A 254 -3.62 -11.28 25.89
N ASP A 255 -2.97 -12.44 25.92
CA ASP A 255 -1.64 -12.59 26.50
C ASP A 255 -0.62 -11.65 25.84
N GLY A 256 0.03 -10.80 26.64
CA GLY A 256 0.97 -9.78 26.19
C GLY A 256 0.36 -8.55 25.50
N LEU A 257 -0.96 -8.39 25.51
CA LEU A 257 -1.65 -7.17 25.04
C LEU A 257 -2.16 -6.27 26.17
N THR A 258 -2.37 -6.84 27.36
CA THR A 258 -3.09 -6.16 28.46
C THR A 258 -2.24 -5.97 29.70
N ASP A 259 -0.91 -6.15 29.61
CA ASP A 259 0.00 -6.11 30.76
C ASP A 259 -0.04 -4.76 31.51
N ASP A 260 -0.31 -3.66 30.79
CA ASP A 260 -0.41 -2.31 31.33
C ASP A 260 -1.82 -1.95 31.84
N LEU A 261 -2.82 -2.82 31.63
CA LEU A 261 -4.21 -2.56 31.97
C LEU A 261 -4.56 -3.07 33.38
N LYS A 262 -5.48 -2.36 34.03
CA LYS A 262 -6.03 -2.80 35.32
C LYS A 262 -6.85 -4.08 35.11
N ALA A 263 -6.74 -5.00 36.07
CA ALA A 263 -7.53 -6.23 36.11
C ALA A 263 -9.03 -5.92 35.93
N GLY A 264 -9.67 -6.59 34.98
CA GLY A 264 -11.08 -6.38 34.61
C GLY A 264 -11.33 -5.47 33.40
N HIS A 265 -10.31 -4.75 32.91
CA HIS A 265 -10.38 -3.92 31.68
C HIS A 265 -9.59 -4.50 30.51
N GLU A 266 -9.33 -5.82 30.54
CA GLU A 266 -8.54 -6.53 29.51
C GLU A 266 -9.18 -6.45 28.11
N ASN A 267 -10.48 -6.15 28.01
CA ASN A 267 -11.20 -6.02 26.75
C ASN A 267 -11.08 -4.63 26.10
N GLU A 268 -10.41 -3.65 26.74
CA GLU A 268 -10.39 -2.24 26.32
C GLU A 268 -9.02 -1.77 25.79
N PHE A 269 -8.15 -2.69 25.35
CA PHE A 269 -6.87 -2.30 24.77
C PHE A 269 -7.03 -1.57 23.42
N LYS A 270 -6.05 -0.73 23.09
CA LYS A 270 -6.06 0.04 21.83
C LYS A 270 -5.65 -0.84 20.65
N THR A 271 -6.20 -0.55 19.46
CA THR A 271 -5.83 -1.22 18.20
C THR A 271 -4.32 -1.17 17.93
N GLU A 272 -3.65 -0.08 18.31
CA GLU A 272 -2.20 0.11 18.19
C GLU A 272 -1.38 -0.97 18.93
N VAL A 273 -1.91 -1.52 20.03
CA VAL A 273 -1.22 -2.56 20.81
C VAL A 273 -1.22 -3.88 20.04
N LEU A 274 -2.38 -4.25 19.46
CA LEU A 274 -2.48 -5.42 18.59
C LEU A 274 -1.65 -5.23 17.31
N GLU A 275 -1.66 -4.04 16.73
CA GLU A 275 -0.83 -3.67 15.59
C GLU A 275 0.66 -3.86 15.93
N GLY A 276 1.12 -3.35 17.08
CA GLY A 276 2.49 -3.54 17.55
C GLY A 276 2.85 -5.01 17.79
N TRP A 277 1.93 -5.83 18.30
CA TRP A 277 2.13 -7.28 18.43
C TRP A 277 2.28 -7.96 17.07
N LEU A 278 1.43 -7.61 16.09
CA LEU A 278 1.48 -8.14 14.72
C LEU A 278 2.76 -7.74 13.99
N ALA A 279 3.26 -6.54 14.26
CA ALA A 279 4.53 -6.04 13.76
C ALA A 279 5.70 -6.85 14.33
N LYS A 280 5.71 -7.09 15.65
CA LYS A 280 6.72 -7.94 16.31
C LYS A 280 6.67 -9.38 15.79
N ALA A 281 5.48 -9.90 15.49
CA ALA A 281 5.30 -11.20 14.84
C ALA A 281 5.76 -11.22 13.36
N GLY A 282 5.98 -10.05 12.76
CA GLY A 282 6.40 -9.89 11.37
C GLY A 282 5.32 -10.21 10.33
N CYS A 283 4.03 -10.09 10.68
CA CYS A 283 2.96 -10.20 9.66
C CYS A 283 2.77 -8.90 8.88
N ILE A 284 2.91 -7.75 9.56
CA ILE A 284 2.62 -6.43 9.01
C ILE A 284 3.88 -5.56 8.99
N GLU A 285 3.90 -4.59 8.07
CA GLU A 285 4.90 -3.54 8.04
C GLU A 285 4.41 -2.40 8.94
N TYR A 286 5.12 -2.19 10.06
CA TYR A 286 4.77 -1.13 11.00
C TYR A 286 5.54 0.14 10.65
N GLU A 287 4.88 1.06 9.96
CA GLU A 287 5.27 2.45 10.02
C GLU A 287 4.79 2.99 11.36
N ALA A 288 5.71 3.22 12.29
CA ALA A 288 5.41 3.96 13.49
C ALA A 288 4.89 5.34 13.06
N THR A 289 3.58 5.52 13.04
CA THR A 289 3.00 6.86 12.98
C THR A 289 3.42 7.51 14.29
N ALA A 290 4.51 8.27 14.23
CA ALA A 290 4.94 9.06 15.37
C ALA A 290 3.70 9.76 15.91
N SER A 291 3.39 9.55 17.18
CA SER A 291 2.20 10.18 17.76
C SER A 291 2.30 11.68 17.56
N GLU A 292 1.17 12.39 17.46
CA GLU A 292 1.18 13.85 17.32
C GLU A 292 2.03 14.52 18.42
N ALA A 293 2.10 13.89 19.61
CA ALA A 293 2.94 14.28 20.73
C ALA A 293 4.45 14.05 20.50
N GLU A 294 4.85 13.01 19.76
CA GLU A 294 6.26 12.79 19.39
C GLU A 294 6.69 13.64 18.19
N LEU A 295 5.83 13.78 17.18
CA LEU A 295 6.04 14.72 16.08
C LEU A 295 6.19 16.14 16.59
N ALA A 296 5.37 16.54 17.57
CA ALA A 296 5.47 17.84 18.21
C ALA A 296 6.86 18.09 18.80
N LYS A 297 7.53 17.08 19.40
CA LYS A 297 8.91 17.25 19.92
C LYS A 297 9.93 17.60 18.84
N TYR A 298 9.72 17.13 17.60
CA TYR A 298 10.59 17.43 16.45
C TYR A 298 10.17 18.70 15.69
N THR A 299 9.05 19.34 16.04
CA THR A 299 8.72 20.68 15.56
C THR A 299 9.53 21.74 16.30
N LEU A 300 9.84 22.85 15.62
CA LEU A 300 10.56 23.99 16.21
C LEU A 300 9.84 24.52 17.47
N GLU A 301 8.50 24.40 17.51
CA GLU A 301 7.67 24.86 18.62
C GLU A 301 7.68 23.90 19.82
N GLY A 302 7.64 22.58 19.58
CA GLY A 302 7.79 21.61 20.68
C GLY A 302 9.22 21.50 21.20
N ALA A 303 10.24 21.72 20.35
CA ALA A 303 11.63 21.87 20.80
C ALA A 303 11.78 23.08 21.75
N ARG A 304 11.17 24.23 21.41
CA ARG A 304 11.13 25.42 22.28
C ARG A 304 10.40 25.17 23.60
N ARG A 305 9.29 24.42 23.57
CA ARG A 305 8.51 24.08 24.78
C ARG A 305 9.26 23.14 25.72
N ALA A 306 9.94 22.12 25.18
CA ALA A 306 10.77 21.21 25.98
C ALA A 306 11.96 21.95 26.61
N GLN A 307 12.56 22.90 25.89
CA GLN A 307 13.67 23.71 26.38
C GLN A 307 13.25 24.71 27.48
N MET A 308 12.01 25.21 27.44
CA MET A 308 11.40 26.04 28.49
C MET A 308 11.07 25.23 29.76
N ILE A 309 10.59 23.99 29.62
CA ILE A 309 10.27 23.13 30.78
C ILE A 309 11.54 22.72 31.52
N GLY A 310 12.64 22.43 30.80
CA GLY A 310 13.94 22.14 31.41
C GLY A 310 14.61 23.32 32.13
N TYR A 311 14.09 24.55 31.97
CA TYR A 311 14.59 25.74 32.67
C TYR A 311 13.80 26.06 33.94
N ALA A 312 12.59 25.51 34.10
CA ALA A 312 11.75 25.75 35.28
C ALA A 312 12.10 24.85 36.47
N ASP A 313 12.61 23.64 36.22
CA ASP A 313 13.02 22.69 37.27
C ASP A 313 14.40 22.99 37.90
N GLY A 314 15.10 24.02 37.42
CA GLY A 314 16.47 24.35 37.84
C GLY A 314 16.62 25.62 38.68
N ILE A 315 15.54 26.22 39.19
CA ILE A 315 15.58 27.53 39.88
C ILE A 315 15.27 27.44 41.39
N ASP A 316 14.84 26.29 41.93
CA ASP A 316 14.45 26.20 43.35
C ASP A 316 15.52 25.60 44.30
N ASP A 317 16.72 25.24 43.83
CA ASP A 317 17.75 24.55 44.65
C ASP A 317 18.96 25.42 45.07
N VAL A 318 18.86 26.77 45.04
CA VAL A 318 20.02 27.64 45.38
C VAL A 318 19.90 28.34 46.75
N GLU A 319 18.89 28.02 47.58
CA GLU A 319 18.67 28.74 48.85
C GLU A 319 18.63 27.86 50.12
N GLN A 320 19.50 26.84 50.23
CA GLN A 320 19.66 26.11 51.51
C GLN A 320 21.11 25.83 51.98
N ASP A 321 22.16 26.15 51.22
CA ASP A 321 23.54 25.79 51.61
C ASP A 321 24.38 26.91 52.26
N ALA A 322 23.76 28.03 52.68
CA ALA A 322 24.49 29.14 53.30
C ALA A 322 24.47 29.18 54.85
N GLU A 323 23.67 28.36 55.53
CA GLU A 323 23.53 28.43 57.01
C GLU A 323 24.25 27.31 57.80
N ALA A 324 24.89 26.34 57.13
CA ALA A 324 25.57 25.23 57.81
C ALA A 324 27.09 25.42 58.06
N MET A 325 27.65 26.63 57.85
CA MET A 325 29.09 26.90 58.00
C MET A 325 29.43 28.00 59.05
N SER A 326 28.64 28.17 60.12
CA SER A 326 29.05 29.05 61.25
C SER A 326 28.97 28.44 62.66
N LEU A 327 28.84 27.11 62.80
CA LEU A 327 28.98 26.42 64.08
C LEU A 327 29.99 25.27 64.02
N ASN A 328 31.26 25.64 63.81
CA ASN A 328 32.39 24.95 64.42
C ASN A 328 33.67 25.80 64.28
N GLN A 329 33.79 26.79 65.15
CA GLN A 329 35.07 27.25 65.71
C GLN A 329 34.82 27.91 67.06
#